data_AF-A0AAD7I446-F1
#
_entry.id   AF-A0AAD7I446-F1
#
_cell.length_a   1.000
_cell.length_b   1.000
_cell.length_c   1.000
_cell.angle_alpha   90.00
_cell.angle_beta   90.00
_cell.angle_gamma   90.00
#
_symmetry.space_group_name_H-M   'P 1'
#
loop_
_entity.id
_entity.type
_entity.pdbx_description
1 polymer ?
#
loop_
_entity_poly.entity_id
_entity_poly.type
_entity_poly.pdbx_seq_one_letter_code
_entity_poly.pdbx_strand_id
1 'polypeptide(L)'
;VKVWKERYRFRWLEELLRGEGRGDHAAHAMCVCDHPSCRGGMAEIRCKDCYGGELLSVECIVRDHARNPLHRIERWNADEKCFDSVSLKSLGMRFYLGRELHPSRTCPRPQPTPGKNFVVIDDNGLHEVDVYYCGCGKGESLSVQLMRMKWLPSTGNRPRTAATFNVMRRYHGLSLESKCSMSEFYNSLARLTNNTGDPPPTHYQEFINLTREWRNLELLKRAGCGHTTTGIDGVEEGACALDCPACPHPGKNLPPAWRNVPPEKRFLYALFLALDANFRMQRKDVSSEASDPSLGNGLAFFGEVNAYMAHLEKHWDQPQPKSTCVAHDAVNTPDKEARGTASSGIATVDCARHNMKRPRGVGDLQKGERYLNMDYMFFMSLENSDLQEFFVSYDIACQWHKNIWERLQIYPREIQEQNGQRFFVFLVPKFHLPAHIESCNINFSFLLTRYVGQTDGESPERGWSNINRMATSTREMGPNLRREFLDDHFNDWNWKKILGMGKCDSGFRDVPPNSRVLGKFFLDKITHYVPEMVSSRRDTLDQERTLPRATLGEWRATCVAWESDWAMPNPFERKRDQITLASVRFDLAQEGKANSR
;
A
#
# COMPACT_ATOMS: atom_id res chain seq x y z
N VAL A 1 -11.07 24.07 -27.38
CA VAL A 1 -9.89 24.95 -27.13
C VAL A 1 -9.76 26.08 -28.16
N LYS A 2 -9.76 25.84 -29.49
CA LYS A 2 -9.65 26.92 -30.51
C LYS A 2 -10.69 28.04 -30.35
N VAL A 3 -11.98 27.68 -30.24
CA VAL A 3 -13.08 28.63 -29.98
C VAL A 3 -12.87 29.43 -28.69
N TRP A 4 -12.39 28.79 -27.62
CA TRP A 4 -12.08 29.48 -26.37
C TRP A 4 -10.98 30.52 -26.55
N LYS A 5 -9.87 30.13 -27.20
CA LYS A 5 -8.74 31.03 -27.47
C LYS A 5 -9.17 32.24 -28.29
N GLU A 6 -10.01 32.03 -29.31
CA GLU A 6 -10.39 33.06 -30.28
C GLU A 6 -11.54 33.95 -29.78
N ARG A 7 -12.52 33.40 -29.05
CA ARG A 7 -13.77 34.12 -28.70
C ARG A 7 -13.94 34.44 -27.23
N TYR A 8 -13.34 33.67 -26.32
CA TYR A 8 -13.67 33.74 -24.90
C TYR A 8 -12.51 34.13 -23.99
N ARG A 9 -11.25 33.87 -24.39
CA ARG A 9 -10.08 34.06 -23.54
C ARG A 9 -9.97 35.48 -22.95
N PHE A 10 -10.14 36.51 -23.78
CA PHE A 10 -10.04 37.89 -23.33
C PHE A 10 -11.19 38.25 -22.37
N ARG A 11 -12.43 37.92 -22.74
CA ARG A 11 -13.60 38.16 -21.89
C ARG A 11 -13.51 37.44 -20.54
N TRP A 12 -12.99 36.21 -20.52
CA TRP A 12 -12.80 35.47 -19.26
C TRP A 12 -11.66 36.05 -18.42
N LEU A 13 -10.61 36.60 -19.04
CA LEU A 13 -9.58 37.36 -18.33
C LEU A 13 -10.17 38.62 -17.70
N GLU A 14 -11.04 39.34 -18.41
CA GLU A 14 -11.77 40.49 -17.84
C GLU A 14 -12.60 40.08 -16.63
N GLU A 15 -13.31 38.95 -16.68
CA GLU A 15 -14.05 38.43 -15.53
C GLU A 15 -13.15 38.02 -14.35
N LEU A 16 -11.96 37.47 -14.62
CA LEU A 16 -10.99 37.20 -13.55
C LEU A 16 -10.51 38.50 -12.90
N LEU A 17 -10.12 39.50 -13.70
CA LEU A 17 -9.67 40.81 -13.20
C LEU A 17 -10.79 41.57 -12.49
N ARG A 18 -12.03 41.49 -12.97
CA ARG A 18 -13.22 42.04 -12.31
C ARG A 18 -13.37 41.46 -10.91
N GLY A 19 -13.12 40.16 -10.75
CA GLY A 19 -13.13 39.45 -9.47
C GLY A 19 -11.97 39.81 -8.53
N GLU A 20 -10.83 40.27 -9.03
CA GLU A 20 -9.72 40.76 -8.18
C GLU A 20 -10.05 42.10 -7.51
N GLY A 21 -10.90 42.93 -8.13
CA GLY A 21 -11.39 44.19 -7.57
C GLY A 21 -12.75 44.07 -6.86
N ARG A 22 -13.39 45.21 -6.59
CA ARG A 22 -14.73 45.28 -5.96
C ARG A 22 -15.88 44.85 -6.89
N GLY A 23 -15.59 44.50 -8.14
CA GLY A 23 -16.57 44.05 -9.14
C GLY A 23 -17.81 44.95 -9.21
N ASP A 24 -18.98 44.31 -9.25
CA ASP A 24 -20.28 45.00 -9.34
C ASP A 24 -20.66 45.72 -8.02
N HIS A 25 -19.92 45.47 -6.94
CA HIS A 25 -20.14 46.05 -5.62
C HIS A 25 -19.30 47.31 -5.37
N ALA A 26 -18.60 47.82 -6.39
CA ALA A 26 -17.78 49.03 -6.27
C ALA A 26 -18.60 50.26 -5.83
N ALA A 27 -19.88 50.33 -6.21
CA ALA A 27 -20.79 51.42 -5.84
C ALA A 27 -21.39 51.27 -4.44
N HIS A 28 -21.30 50.10 -3.80
CA HIS A 28 -21.89 49.85 -2.49
C HIS A 28 -20.92 50.30 -1.40
N ALA A 29 -21.19 51.46 -0.79
CA ALA A 29 -20.45 51.92 0.40
C ALA A 29 -20.92 51.21 1.68
N MET A 30 -22.19 50.82 1.74
CA MET A 30 -22.80 50.12 2.87
C MET A 30 -23.19 48.69 2.49
N CYS A 31 -23.20 47.81 3.48
CA CYS A 31 -23.56 46.41 3.38
C CYS A 31 -24.99 46.25 2.86
N VAL A 32 -25.14 45.70 1.66
CA VAL A 32 -26.42 45.38 1.04
C VAL A 32 -26.66 43.89 1.23
N CYS A 33 -27.28 43.51 2.35
CA CYS A 33 -27.70 42.13 2.59
C CYS A 33 -29.14 42.11 3.08
N ASP A 34 -29.87 41.05 2.78
CA ASP A 34 -31.31 40.93 3.11
C ASP A 34 -31.58 40.60 4.59
N HIS A 35 -30.54 40.60 5.44
CA HIS A 35 -30.68 40.19 6.83
C HIS A 35 -31.25 41.32 7.71
N PRO A 36 -32.37 41.11 8.43
CA PRO A 36 -33.05 42.16 9.21
C PRO A 36 -32.19 42.81 10.32
N SER A 37 -31.18 42.09 10.80
CA SER A 37 -30.25 42.58 11.84
C SER A 37 -29.04 43.35 11.29
N CYS A 38 -28.91 43.50 9.97
CA CYS A 38 -27.85 44.31 9.39
C CYS A 38 -28.12 45.78 9.69
N ARG A 39 -27.16 46.48 10.29
CA ARG A 39 -27.29 47.91 10.63
C ARG A 39 -26.72 48.84 9.56
N GLY A 40 -26.43 48.32 8.36
CA GLY A 40 -25.82 49.10 7.29
C GLY A 40 -24.36 49.47 7.54
N GLY A 41 -23.54 48.55 8.06
CA GLY A 41 -22.10 48.75 8.23
C GLY A 41 -21.36 48.89 6.88
N MET A 42 -20.08 49.29 6.90
CA MET A 42 -19.28 49.44 5.68
C MET A 42 -19.15 48.12 4.91
N ALA A 43 -19.38 48.16 3.59
CA ALA A 43 -19.23 47.02 2.69
C ALA A 43 -17.78 46.89 2.22
N GLU A 44 -16.91 46.39 3.08
CA GLU A 44 -15.47 46.28 2.81
C GLU A 44 -14.94 44.84 2.84
N ILE A 45 -15.73 43.86 3.30
CA ILE A 45 -15.25 42.50 3.55
C ILE A 45 -15.92 41.51 2.60
N ARG A 46 -15.14 40.62 1.99
CA ARG A 46 -15.67 39.49 1.22
C ARG A 46 -15.08 38.17 1.68
N CYS A 47 -15.78 37.09 1.34
CA CYS A 47 -15.27 35.74 1.45
C CYS A 47 -14.85 35.22 0.07
N LYS A 48 -13.65 34.64 -0.04
CA LYS A 48 -13.15 34.04 -1.29
C LYS A 48 -13.79 32.70 -1.61
N ASP A 49 -14.27 32.01 -0.59
CA ASP A 49 -14.77 30.63 -0.71
C ASP A 49 -16.31 30.57 -0.87
N CYS A 50 -17.01 31.67 -0.59
CA CYS A 50 -18.44 31.81 -0.84
C CYS A 50 -18.69 32.23 -2.29
N TYR A 51 -19.82 31.78 -2.84
CA TYR A 51 -20.30 32.25 -4.14
C TYR A 51 -20.87 33.67 -4.04
N GLY A 52 -20.87 34.41 -5.14
CA GLY A 52 -21.51 35.73 -5.26
C GLY A 52 -20.55 36.92 -5.17
N GLY A 53 -19.47 36.84 -4.38
CA GLY A 53 -18.46 37.90 -4.30
C GLY A 53 -18.90 39.20 -3.61
N GLU A 54 -20.00 39.13 -2.85
CA GLU A 54 -20.61 40.27 -2.17
C GLU A 54 -19.67 40.90 -1.13
N LEU A 55 -19.71 42.23 -1.05
CA LEU A 55 -19.04 42.99 0.01
C LEU A 55 -19.99 43.23 1.18
N LEU A 56 -19.61 42.71 2.33
CA LEU A 56 -20.39 42.70 3.56
C LEU A 56 -19.70 43.53 4.65
N SER A 57 -20.48 43.85 5.68
CA SER A 57 -19.99 44.37 6.96
C SER A 57 -19.34 43.28 7.81
N VAL A 58 -18.52 43.69 8.78
CA VAL A 58 -17.89 42.81 9.79
C VAL A 58 -18.94 41.94 10.49
N GLU A 59 -20.08 42.51 10.87
CA GLU A 59 -21.12 41.78 11.58
C GLU A 59 -21.77 40.71 10.70
N CYS A 60 -22.03 41.04 9.42
CA CYS A 60 -22.65 40.11 8.48
C CYS A 60 -21.69 38.98 8.10
N ILE A 61 -20.43 39.29 7.79
CA ILE A 61 -19.45 38.26 7.43
C ILE A 61 -19.24 37.29 8.61
N VAL A 62 -19.11 37.77 9.85
CA VAL A 62 -18.93 36.91 11.03
C VAL A 62 -20.17 36.04 11.30
N ARG A 63 -21.38 36.60 11.13
CA ARG A 63 -22.64 35.87 11.28
C ARG A 63 -22.77 34.77 10.23
N ASP A 64 -22.56 35.10 8.96
CA ASP A 64 -22.82 34.20 7.83
C ASP A 64 -21.81 33.04 7.82
N HIS A 65 -20.61 33.26 8.38
CA HIS A 65 -19.57 32.25 8.52
C HIS A 65 -19.60 31.49 9.86
N ALA A 66 -20.63 31.67 10.69
CA ALA A 66 -20.75 30.97 11.98
C ALA A 66 -20.66 29.44 11.88
N ARG A 67 -21.02 28.87 10.72
CA ARG A 67 -20.94 27.42 10.42
C ARG A 67 -19.78 27.05 9.48
N ASN A 68 -19.10 28.04 8.91
CA ASN A 68 -17.98 27.87 7.98
C ASN A 68 -16.77 28.69 8.47
N PRO A 69 -16.21 28.36 9.65
CA PRO A 69 -15.19 29.18 10.32
C PRO A 69 -13.81 29.16 9.63
N LEU A 70 -13.65 28.34 8.58
CA LEU A 70 -12.41 28.11 7.85
C LEU A 70 -12.46 28.68 6.43
N HIS A 71 -13.41 29.58 6.16
CA HIS A 71 -13.42 30.31 4.90
C HIS A 71 -12.38 31.43 4.92
N ARG A 72 -11.74 31.67 3.78
CA ARG A 72 -10.75 32.73 3.59
C ARG A 72 -11.44 34.07 3.36
N ILE A 73 -11.08 35.06 4.16
CA ILE A 73 -11.70 36.38 4.17
C ILE A 73 -10.71 37.44 3.72
N GLU A 74 -11.22 38.45 3.02
CA GLU A 74 -10.44 39.58 2.53
C GLU A 74 -11.14 40.89 2.86
N ARG A 75 -10.37 41.91 3.23
CA ARG A 75 -10.83 43.29 3.44
C ARG A 75 -10.29 44.19 2.33
N TRP A 76 -11.13 45.05 1.79
CA TRP A 76 -10.72 46.06 0.82
C TRP A 76 -9.84 47.13 1.46
N ASN A 77 -8.63 47.29 0.93
CA ASN A 77 -7.72 48.38 1.26
C ASN A 77 -7.94 49.53 0.26
N ALA A 78 -8.51 50.63 0.73
CA ALA A 78 -8.85 51.76 -0.13
C ALA A 78 -7.62 52.51 -0.66
N ASP A 79 -6.53 52.53 0.10
CA ASP A 79 -5.31 53.26 -0.24
C ASP A 79 -4.52 52.51 -1.32
N GLU A 80 -4.34 51.21 -1.13
CA GLU A 80 -3.62 50.34 -2.07
C GLU A 80 -4.50 49.81 -3.21
N LYS A 81 -5.82 50.02 -3.12
CA LYS A 81 -6.84 49.55 -4.09
C LYS A 81 -6.76 48.05 -4.36
N CYS A 82 -6.51 47.29 -3.31
CA CYS A 82 -6.37 45.85 -3.33
C CYS A 82 -7.12 45.22 -2.15
N PHE A 83 -7.15 43.89 -2.09
CA PHE A 83 -7.70 43.16 -0.97
C PHE A 83 -6.59 42.61 -0.08
N ASP A 84 -6.66 42.94 1.20
CA ASP A 84 -5.80 42.37 2.24
C ASP A 84 -6.46 41.14 2.87
N SER A 85 -5.66 40.10 3.08
CA SER A 85 -6.12 38.90 3.79
C SER A 85 -6.39 39.22 5.26
N VAL A 86 -7.56 38.82 5.76
CA VAL A 86 -7.94 38.94 7.17
C VAL A 86 -8.54 37.62 7.66
N SER A 87 -8.46 37.35 8.96
CA SER A 87 -9.05 36.15 9.54
C SER A 87 -10.39 36.45 10.19
N LEU A 88 -11.30 35.48 10.21
CA LEU A 88 -12.55 35.63 10.98
C LEU A 88 -12.27 35.90 12.47
N LYS A 89 -11.18 35.35 13.00
CA LYS A 89 -10.67 35.65 14.35
C LYS A 89 -10.32 37.13 14.53
N SER A 90 -9.58 37.75 13.60
CA SER A 90 -9.22 39.18 13.71
C SER A 90 -10.44 40.09 13.59
N LEU A 91 -11.50 39.63 12.93
CA LEU A 91 -12.81 40.28 12.87
C LEU A 91 -13.69 40.03 14.11
N GLY A 92 -13.20 39.30 15.11
CA GLY A 92 -13.89 39.05 16.39
C GLY A 92 -14.76 37.79 16.42
N MET A 93 -14.67 36.90 15.42
CA MET A 93 -15.42 35.65 15.42
C MET A 93 -14.92 34.70 16.51
N ARG A 94 -15.88 34.17 17.28
CA ARG A 94 -15.65 33.13 18.30
C ARG A 94 -16.34 31.83 17.88
N PHE A 95 -15.58 30.75 17.82
CA PHE A 95 -16.08 29.43 17.44
C PHE A 95 -16.32 28.54 18.66
N TYR A 96 -17.59 28.44 19.07
CA TYR A 96 -17.98 27.59 20.18
C TYR A 96 -18.22 26.14 19.73
N LEU A 97 -17.59 25.19 20.41
CA LEU A 97 -17.78 23.74 20.30
C LEU A 97 -18.91 23.26 21.23
N GLY A 98 -19.51 22.11 20.92
CA GLY A 98 -20.55 21.49 21.75
C GLY A 98 -21.86 22.27 21.81
N ARG A 99 -22.15 23.12 20.81
CA ARG A 99 -23.38 23.94 20.76
C ARG A 99 -24.63 23.07 20.72
N GLU A 100 -24.55 21.91 20.07
CA GLU A 100 -25.59 20.90 19.97
C GLU A 100 -25.96 20.25 21.30
N LEU A 101 -25.11 20.36 22.33
CA LEU A 101 -25.40 19.88 23.69
C LEU A 101 -26.36 20.80 24.46
N HIS A 102 -26.73 21.94 23.88
CA HIS A 102 -27.51 23.00 24.51
C HIS A 102 -28.71 23.42 23.64
N PRO A 103 -29.94 23.49 24.22
CA PRO A 103 -31.10 24.02 23.51
C PRO A 103 -30.89 25.44 22.97
N SER A 104 -30.18 26.29 23.72
CA SER A 104 -29.84 27.66 23.34
C SER A 104 -28.76 27.77 22.25
N ARG A 105 -28.16 26.64 21.83
CA ARG A 105 -26.98 26.59 20.93
C ARG A 105 -25.76 27.37 21.44
N THR A 106 -25.74 27.66 22.74
CA THR A 106 -24.67 28.37 23.45
C THR A 106 -24.38 27.65 24.76
N CYS A 107 -23.10 27.41 25.04
CA CYS A 107 -22.71 26.84 26.32
C CYS A 107 -22.85 27.91 27.42
N PRO A 108 -23.44 27.61 28.59
CA PRO A 108 -23.51 28.57 29.70
C PRO A 108 -22.15 28.79 30.39
N ARG A 109 -21.17 27.93 30.13
CA ARG A 109 -19.79 28.04 30.64
C ARG A 109 -18.79 27.70 29.53
N PRO A 110 -18.66 28.56 28.51
CA PRO A 110 -17.68 28.34 27.46
C PRO A 110 -16.26 28.57 28.03
N GLN A 111 -15.33 27.71 27.66
CA GLN A 111 -13.92 27.84 28.06
C GLN A 111 -13.06 28.10 26.82
N PRO A 112 -12.31 29.21 26.77
CA PRO A 112 -11.43 29.47 25.63
C PRO A 112 -10.29 28.44 25.59
N THR A 113 -9.74 28.20 24.40
CA THR A 113 -8.49 27.47 24.25
C THR A 113 -7.38 28.10 25.12
N PRO A 114 -6.55 27.29 25.81
CA PRO A 114 -5.36 27.80 26.48
C PRO A 114 -4.34 28.38 25.48
N GLY A 115 -4.20 29.71 25.47
CA GLY A 115 -3.32 30.45 24.55
C GLY A 115 -4.11 31.22 23.49
N LYS A 116 -3.44 32.14 22.77
CA LYS A 116 -4.12 33.05 21.82
C LYS A 116 -4.20 32.55 20.38
N ASN A 117 -3.48 31.47 20.03
CA ASN A 117 -3.26 31.06 18.63
C ASN A 117 -3.62 29.58 18.44
N PHE A 118 -4.90 29.30 18.22
CA PHE A 118 -5.32 27.97 17.76
C PHE A 118 -5.35 27.94 16.23
N VAL A 119 -4.68 26.98 15.62
CA VAL A 119 -4.58 26.86 14.16
C VAL A 119 -5.31 25.62 13.67
N VAL A 120 -6.13 25.78 12.64
CA VAL A 120 -6.78 24.68 11.94
C VAL A 120 -6.18 24.55 10.54
N ILE A 121 -5.65 23.37 10.23
CA ILE A 121 -5.19 22.99 8.90
C ILE A 121 -6.39 22.45 8.12
N ASP A 122 -6.75 23.08 7.02
CA ASP A 122 -7.84 22.66 6.14
C ASP A 122 -7.38 22.56 4.69
N ASP A 123 -8.25 22.06 3.81
CA ASP A 123 -7.93 21.78 2.42
C ASP A 123 -7.76 23.04 1.55
N ASN A 124 -8.14 24.21 2.07
CA ASN A 124 -7.98 25.53 1.46
C ASN A 124 -6.87 26.39 2.12
N GLY A 125 -6.21 25.92 3.18
CA GLY A 125 -5.12 26.66 3.84
C GLY A 125 -5.05 26.46 5.36
N LEU A 126 -4.26 27.30 6.03
CA LEU A 126 -4.10 27.35 7.48
C LEU A 126 -4.90 28.51 8.05
N HIS A 127 -5.68 28.24 9.10
CA HIS A 127 -6.63 29.20 9.67
C HIS A 127 -6.37 29.44 11.15
N GLU A 128 -6.23 30.70 11.54
CA GLU A 128 -6.28 31.06 12.96
C GLU A 128 -7.74 31.19 13.42
N VAL A 129 -8.11 30.46 14.48
CA VAL A 129 -9.49 30.41 14.99
C VAL A 129 -9.51 30.68 16.49
N ASP A 130 -10.49 31.47 16.97
CA ASP A 130 -10.73 31.64 18.42
C ASP A 130 -11.74 30.58 18.90
N VAL A 131 -11.24 29.45 19.39
CA VAL A 131 -12.06 28.27 19.77
C VAL A 131 -12.46 28.33 21.25
N TYR A 132 -13.74 28.05 21.52
CA TYR A 132 -14.30 27.92 22.86
C TYR A 132 -14.93 26.55 23.06
N TYR A 133 -14.45 25.80 24.05
CA TYR A 133 -14.96 24.50 24.43
C TYR A 133 -16.21 24.59 25.32
N CYS A 134 -17.05 23.56 25.28
CA CYS A 134 -18.11 23.38 26.25
C CYS A 134 -17.50 22.95 27.60
N GLY A 135 -17.53 23.84 28.60
CA GLY A 135 -16.95 23.61 29.94
C GLY A 135 -17.98 23.41 31.05
N CYS A 136 -19.26 23.20 30.71
CA CYS A 136 -20.34 23.09 31.69
C CYS A 136 -20.55 21.66 32.25
N GLY A 137 -19.62 20.73 31.99
CA GLY A 137 -19.72 19.32 32.40
C GLY A 137 -20.57 18.42 31.50
N LYS A 138 -21.28 18.97 30.50
CA LYS A 138 -21.93 18.17 29.43
C LYS A 138 -20.98 17.82 28.28
N GLY A 139 -19.90 18.60 28.14
CA GLY A 139 -18.86 18.38 27.14
C GLY A 139 -17.91 17.28 27.57
N GLU A 140 -17.38 16.54 26.58
CA GLU A 140 -16.29 15.57 26.76
C GLU A 140 -14.94 16.27 26.96
N SER A 141 -13.87 15.49 27.00
CA SER A 141 -12.51 16.00 26.87
C SER A 141 -12.34 16.92 25.64
N LEU A 142 -11.37 17.84 25.73
CA LEU A 142 -11.12 18.85 24.69
C LEU A 142 -10.89 18.21 23.30
N SER A 143 -10.10 17.13 23.26
CA SER A 143 -9.82 16.39 22.03
C SER A 143 -11.06 15.74 21.43
N VAL A 144 -11.93 15.15 22.24
CA VAL A 144 -13.18 14.52 21.77
C VAL A 144 -14.16 15.57 21.24
N GLN A 145 -14.23 16.76 21.84
CA GLN A 145 -15.06 17.85 21.31
C GLN A 145 -14.62 18.28 19.89
N LEU A 146 -13.31 18.34 19.63
CA LEU A 146 -12.76 18.59 18.29
C LEU A 146 -13.07 17.46 17.32
N MET A 147 -12.88 16.20 17.74
CA MET A 147 -13.18 15.02 16.92
C MET A 147 -14.65 14.94 16.52
N ARG A 148 -15.58 15.29 17.44
CA ARG A 148 -17.02 15.38 17.13
C ARG A 148 -17.33 16.45 16.08
N MET A 149 -16.53 17.52 16.03
CA MET A 149 -16.56 18.53 14.95
C MET A 149 -15.74 18.16 13.72
N LYS A 150 -15.25 16.92 13.64
CA LYS A 150 -14.44 16.39 12.53
C LYS A 150 -13.10 17.11 12.37
N TRP A 151 -12.53 17.58 13.47
CA TRP A 151 -11.17 18.12 13.55
C TRP A 151 -10.31 17.17 14.38
N LEU A 152 -9.27 16.60 13.77
CA LEU A 152 -8.29 15.75 14.42
C LEU A 152 -7.31 16.65 15.19
N PRO A 153 -7.26 16.57 16.54
CA PRO A 153 -6.39 17.42 17.35
C PRO A 153 -4.93 16.93 17.30
N SER A 154 -3.95 17.84 17.29
CA SER A 154 -2.53 17.47 17.29
C SER A 154 -2.01 16.95 18.63
N THR A 155 -2.76 17.16 19.72
CA THR A 155 -2.47 16.61 21.04
C THR A 155 -3.77 16.22 21.76
N GLY A 156 -3.71 15.19 22.61
CA GLY A 156 -4.86 14.77 23.42
C GLY A 156 -5.22 15.75 24.54
N ASN A 157 -4.24 16.46 25.08
CA ASN A 157 -4.42 17.43 26.16
C ASN A 157 -4.09 18.85 25.67
N ARG A 158 -4.99 19.80 25.92
CA ARG A 158 -4.87 21.23 25.54
C ARG A 158 -4.38 21.44 24.09
N PRO A 159 -5.09 20.91 23.08
CA PRO A 159 -4.71 21.07 21.68
C PRO A 159 -4.64 22.54 21.27
N ARG A 160 -3.62 22.87 20.47
CA ARG A 160 -3.43 24.20 19.85
C ARG A 160 -3.48 24.15 18.32
N THR A 161 -3.36 22.96 17.75
CA THR A 161 -3.47 22.73 16.31
C THR A 161 -4.46 21.60 16.09
N ALA A 162 -5.22 21.67 15.01
CA ALA A 162 -6.02 20.55 14.53
C ALA A 162 -6.03 20.52 13.01
N ALA A 163 -6.24 19.34 12.42
CA ALA A 163 -6.50 19.21 10.99
C ALA A 163 -7.93 18.76 10.75
N THR A 164 -8.62 19.32 9.76
CA THR A 164 -9.96 18.85 9.42
C THR A 164 -9.91 17.43 8.86
N PHE A 165 -10.95 16.64 9.06
CA PHE A 165 -11.04 15.33 8.41
C PHE A 165 -11.07 15.45 6.88
N ASN A 166 -11.42 16.62 6.32
CA ASN A 166 -11.40 16.86 4.88
C ASN A 166 -9.96 16.88 4.36
N VAL A 167 -9.07 17.66 4.97
CA VAL A 167 -7.66 17.69 4.57
C VAL A 167 -6.99 16.34 4.80
N MET A 168 -7.31 15.65 5.91
CA MET A 168 -6.78 14.31 6.19
C MET A 168 -7.20 13.30 5.12
N ARG A 169 -8.48 13.26 4.75
CA ARG A 169 -8.97 12.40 3.65
C ARG A 169 -8.33 12.75 2.32
N ARG A 170 -8.23 14.04 2.00
CA ARG A 170 -7.67 14.51 0.73
C ARG A 170 -6.20 14.12 0.60
N TYR A 171 -5.40 14.40 1.62
CA TYR A 171 -3.99 14.01 1.64
C TYR A 171 -3.84 12.48 1.57
N HIS A 172 -4.57 11.74 2.42
CA HIS A 172 -4.51 10.28 2.45
C HIS A 172 -4.79 9.72 1.05
N GLY A 173 -5.91 10.09 0.41
CA GLY A 173 -6.24 9.64 -0.95
C GLY A 173 -5.22 10.04 -2.02
N LEU A 174 -4.74 11.28 -2.01
CA LEU A 174 -3.71 11.73 -2.95
C LEU A 174 -2.39 10.98 -2.75
N SER A 175 -1.98 10.74 -1.51
CA SER A 175 -0.75 10.02 -1.20
C SER A 175 -0.80 8.58 -1.75
N LEU A 176 -1.95 7.90 -1.65
CA LEU A 176 -2.12 6.54 -2.17
C LEU A 176 -2.11 6.49 -3.72
N GLU A 177 -2.75 7.46 -4.38
CA GLU A 177 -2.90 7.48 -5.84
C GLU A 177 -1.72 8.11 -6.59
N SER A 178 -1.38 9.36 -6.26
CA SER A 178 -0.35 10.12 -6.96
C SER A 178 1.04 9.96 -6.35
N LYS A 179 1.14 9.30 -5.19
CA LYS A 179 2.39 9.16 -4.42
C LYS A 179 2.97 10.51 -3.99
N CYS A 180 2.10 11.52 -3.86
CA CYS A 180 2.45 12.87 -3.44
C CYS A 180 3.14 12.84 -2.06
N SER A 181 4.29 13.51 -1.97
CA SER A 181 5.00 13.62 -0.70
C SER A 181 4.24 14.53 0.27
N MET A 182 4.42 14.28 1.57
CA MET A 182 3.76 15.09 2.60
C MET A 182 4.22 16.55 2.57
N SER A 183 5.51 16.77 2.32
CA SER A 183 6.10 18.11 2.25
C SER A 183 5.53 18.92 1.08
N GLU A 184 5.42 18.34 -0.11
CA GLU A 184 4.83 19.02 -1.27
C GLU A 184 3.35 19.36 -1.05
N PHE A 185 2.59 18.42 -0.47
CA PHE A 185 1.19 18.67 -0.13
C PHE A 185 1.06 19.79 0.89
N TYR A 186 1.82 19.74 2.00
CA TYR A 186 1.78 20.78 3.02
C TYR A 186 2.22 22.14 2.49
N ASN A 187 3.30 22.19 1.69
CA ASN A 187 3.77 23.41 1.05
C ASN A 187 2.71 24.01 0.10
N SER A 188 1.88 23.16 -0.54
CA SER A 188 0.75 23.65 -1.32
C SER A 188 -0.31 24.33 -0.44
N LEU A 189 -0.59 23.81 0.76
CA LEU A 189 -1.50 24.45 1.72
C LEU A 189 -0.93 25.79 2.23
N ALA A 190 0.37 25.83 2.53
CA ALA A 190 1.06 27.06 2.91
C ALA A 190 0.93 28.13 1.82
N ARG A 191 1.09 27.75 0.54
CA ARG A 191 0.90 28.66 -0.61
C ARG A 191 -0.56 29.08 -0.80
N LEU A 192 -1.52 28.18 -0.57
CA LEU A 192 -2.95 28.54 -0.61
C LEU A 192 -3.35 29.54 0.49
N THR A 193 -2.59 29.54 1.59
CA THR A 193 -2.74 30.50 2.70
C THR A 193 -2.08 31.85 2.34
N ASN A 194 -0.83 31.81 1.89
CA ASN A 194 -0.13 32.98 1.37
C ASN A 194 0.89 32.59 0.29
N ASN A 195 0.75 33.16 -0.91
CA ASN A 195 1.61 32.90 -2.07
C ASN A 195 2.48 34.10 -2.47
N THR A 196 2.68 35.09 -1.59
CA THR A 196 3.47 36.31 -1.88
C THR A 196 4.96 36.19 -1.56
N GLY A 197 5.41 35.03 -1.08
CA GLY A 197 6.82 34.79 -0.70
C GLY A 197 7.08 34.85 0.81
N ASP A 198 6.06 35.18 1.61
CA ASP A 198 6.09 35.11 3.08
C ASP A 198 5.18 33.97 3.59
N PRO A 199 5.71 32.75 3.75
CA PRO A 199 4.89 31.60 4.13
C PRO A 199 4.36 31.75 5.56
N PRO A 200 3.15 31.25 5.85
CA PRO A 200 2.63 31.25 7.22
C PRO A 200 3.54 30.45 8.17
N PRO A 201 3.47 30.70 9.49
CA PRO A 201 4.15 29.88 10.49
C PRO A 201 3.90 28.39 10.25
N THR A 202 4.98 27.60 10.30
CA THR A 202 4.89 26.18 9.96
C THR A 202 4.30 25.35 11.10
N HIS A 203 3.36 24.48 10.75
CA HIS A 203 2.77 23.41 11.54
C HIS A 203 3.00 22.04 10.87
N TYR A 204 4.09 21.93 10.09
CA TYR A 204 4.40 20.72 9.34
C TYR A 204 4.64 19.50 10.23
N GLN A 205 5.27 19.71 11.40
CA GLN A 205 5.52 18.62 12.34
C GLN A 205 4.22 18.07 12.94
N GLU A 206 3.29 18.96 13.29
CA GLU A 206 1.94 18.57 13.71
C GLU A 206 1.21 17.84 12.59
N PHE A 207 1.34 18.30 11.34
CA PHE A 207 0.72 17.64 10.19
C PHE A 207 1.29 16.22 9.94
N ILE A 208 2.58 16.00 10.17
CA ILE A 208 3.20 14.66 10.16
C ILE A 208 2.51 13.76 11.19
N ASN A 209 2.44 14.20 12.44
CA ASN A 209 1.86 13.41 13.52
C ASN A 209 0.38 13.11 13.27
N LEU A 210 -0.41 14.14 12.91
CA LEU A 210 -1.82 14.02 12.56
C LEU A 210 -2.05 13.01 11.43
N THR A 211 -1.18 13.01 10.42
CA THR A 211 -1.26 12.04 9.31
C THR A 211 -1.01 10.62 9.77
N ARG A 212 0.01 10.41 10.60
CA ARG A 212 0.32 9.09 11.15
C ARG A 212 -0.84 8.55 11.98
N GLU A 213 -1.35 9.36 12.90
CA GLU A 213 -2.50 9.04 13.75
C GLU A 213 -3.75 8.75 12.91
N TRP A 214 -4.04 9.60 11.91
CA TRP A 214 -5.17 9.39 10.99
C TRP A 214 -5.10 8.06 10.26
N ARG A 215 -3.91 7.68 9.74
CA ARG A 215 -3.73 6.41 9.03
C ARG A 215 -3.88 5.22 9.96
N ASN A 216 -3.31 5.30 11.16
CA ASN A 216 -3.49 4.25 12.17
C ASN A 216 -4.97 4.07 12.56
N LEU A 217 -5.68 5.17 12.82
CA LEU A 217 -7.12 5.13 13.12
C LEU A 217 -7.94 4.56 11.95
N GLU A 218 -7.61 4.93 10.70
CA GLU A 218 -8.25 4.36 9.52
C GLU A 218 -7.95 2.86 9.35
N LEU A 219 -6.71 2.42 9.58
CA LEU A 219 -6.30 1.02 9.56
C LEU A 219 -7.13 0.21 10.57
N LEU A 220 -7.12 0.62 11.84
CA LEU A 220 -7.86 -0.03 12.93
C LEU A 220 -9.38 -0.03 12.67
N LYS A 221 -9.94 1.09 12.18
CA LYS A 221 -11.36 1.19 11.86
C LYS A 221 -11.74 0.22 10.74
N ARG A 222 -10.94 0.13 9.67
CA ARG A 222 -11.19 -0.75 8.52
C ARG A 222 -11.05 -2.22 8.88
N ALA A 223 -10.14 -2.55 9.80
CA ALA A 223 -9.97 -3.90 10.34
C ALA A 223 -11.05 -4.28 11.38
N GLY A 224 -11.93 -3.35 11.77
CA GLY A 224 -12.99 -3.62 12.76
C GLY A 224 -12.50 -3.67 14.21
N CYS A 225 -11.28 -3.19 14.48
CA CYS A 225 -10.65 -3.26 15.81
C CYS A 225 -11.42 -2.48 16.90
N GLY A 226 -12.27 -1.54 16.52
CA GLY A 226 -13.15 -0.81 17.46
C GLY A 226 -14.23 -1.68 18.13
N HIS A 227 -14.41 -2.93 17.68
CA HIS A 227 -15.35 -3.90 18.25
C HIS A 227 -14.66 -4.99 19.10
N THR A 228 -13.35 -4.90 19.31
CA THR A 228 -12.59 -5.85 20.12
C THR A 228 -12.92 -5.68 21.61
N THR A 229 -13.08 -6.78 22.33
CA THR A 229 -13.33 -6.78 23.78
C THR A 229 -12.05 -6.59 24.60
N THR A 230 -10.89 -6.90 24.00
CA THR A 230 -9.55 -6.80 24.59
C THR A 230 -8.90 -5.44 24.37
N GLY A 231 -9.55 -4.54 23.62
CA GLY A 231 -8.97 -3.27 23.19
C GLY A 231 -7.93 -3.45 22.08
N ILE A 232 -7.30 -2.33 21.67
CA ILE A 232 -6.34 -2.31 20.57
C ILE A 232 -5.11 -3.17 20.88
N ASP A 233 -4.69 -3.23 22.14
CA ASP A 233 -3.51 -4.00 22.58
C ASP A 233 -3.72 -5.53 22.45
N GLY A 234 -4.96 -5.99 22.30
CA GLY A 234 -5.30 -7.39 22.07
C GLY A 234 -5.54 -7.76 20.61
N VAL A 235 -5.23 -6.87 19.65
CA VAL A 235 -5.31 -7.18 18.22
C VAL A 235 -4.14 -8.07 17.82
N GLU A 236 -4.44 -9.20 17.18
CA GLU A 236 -3.45 -10.16 16.72
C GLU A 236 -2.52 -9.58 15.65
N GLU A 237 -1.26 -10.04 15.62
CA GLU A 237 -0.32 -9.63 14.57
C GLU A 237 -0.84 -9.96 13.17
N GLY A 238 -0.70 -8.99 12.26
CA GLY A 238 -1.16 -9.08 10.89
C GLY A 238 -2.69 -8.96 10.70
N ALA A 239 -3.48 -8.83 11.76
CA ALA A 239 -4.94 -8.81 11.66
C ALA A 239 -5.51 -7.62 10.87
N CYS A 240 -4.74 -6.54 10.70
CA CYS A 240 -5.13 -5.37 9.91
C CYS A 240 -4.69 -5.44 8.44
N ALA A 241 -4.01 -6.50 8.00
CA ALA A 241 -3.67 -6.71 6.60
C ALA A 241 -4.83 -7.37 5.84
N LEU A 242 -5.17 -6.83 4.67
CA LEU A 242 -6.19 -7.42 3.81
C LEU A 242 -5.69 -8.70 3.14
N ASP A 243 -6.26 -9.84 3.54
CA ASP A 243 -6.03 -11.14 2.93
C ASP A 243 -6.49 -11.20 1.47
N CYS A 244 -5.83 -12.05 0.67
CA CYS A 244 -6.31 -12.38 -0.67
C CYS A 244 -7.56 -13.29 -0.60
N PRO A 245 -8.76 -12.84 -1.00
CA PRO A 245 -9.99 -13.62 -0.83
C PRO A 245 -10.06 -14.85 -1.75
N ALA A 246 -9.26 -14.87 -2.83
CA ALA A 246 -9.16 -15.97 -3.77
C ALA A 246 -8.14 -17.04 -3.37
N CYS A 247 -7.29 -16.77 -2.36
CA CYS A 247 -6.46 -17.82 -1.76
C CYS A 247 -7.30 -18.76 -0.89
N PRO A 248 -6.87 -20.00 -0.66
CA PRO A 248 -7.51 -20.91 0.28
C PRO A 248 -7.41 -20.41 1.73
N HIS A 249 -8.54 -20.37 2.43
CA HIS A 249 -8.68 -19.93 3.82
C HIS A 249 -9.58 -20.90 4.60
N PRO A 250 -9.01 -21.77 5.44
CA PRO A 250 -9.76 -22.64 6.33
C PRO A 250 -10.78 -21.84 7.17
N GLY A 251 -12.01 -22.34 7.27
CA GLY A 251 -13.10 -21.67 7.99
C GLY A 251 -13.72 -20.46 7.30
N LYS A 252 -13.10 -19.90 6.23
CA LYS A 252 -13.67 -18.79 5.45
C LYS A 252 -14.23 -19.25 4.10
N ASN A 253 -13.42 -19.90 3.26
CA ASN A 253 -13.79 -20.22 1.88
C ASN A 253 -13.45 -21.67 1.44
N LEU A 254 -13.06 -22.53 2.39
CA LEU A 254 -12.82 -23.95 2.14
C LEU A 254 -13.98 -24.83 2.66
N PRO A 255 -14.28 -25.96 2.00
CA PRO A 255 -15.27 -26.90 2.51
C PRO A 255 -14.80 -27.56 3.82
N PRO A 256 -15.68 -27.92 4.77
CA PRO A 256 -15.26 -28.45 6.07
C PRO A 256 -14.31 -29.66 6.02
N ALA A 257 -14.48 -30.55 5.02
CA ALA A 257 -13.68 -31.76 4.84
C ALA A 257 -12.42 -31.55 3.97
N TRP A 258 -11.97 -30.31 3.76
CA TRP A 258 -10.85 -30.00 2.88
C TRP A 258 -9.55 -30.73 3.27
N ARG A 259 -9.34 -31.03 4.57
CA ARG A 259 -8.17 -31.78 5.07
C ARG A 259 -8.17 -33.26 4.70
N ASN A 260 -9.34 -33.84 4.46
CA ASN A 260 -9.52 -35.28 4.26
C ASN A 260 -9.59 -35.68 2.78
N VAL A 261 -9.22 -34.76 1.87
CA VAL A 261 -9.21 -35.09 0.45
C VAL A 261 -8.06 -36.03 0.10
N PRO A 262 -8.25 -36.93 -0.89
CA PRO A 262 -7.18 -37.76 -1.41
C PRO A 262 -5.95 -36.94 -1.83
N PRO A 263 -4.71 -37.48 -1.71
CA PRO A 263 -3.47 -36.78 -2.06
C PRO A 263 -3.52 -36.08 -3.43
N GLU A 264 -4.08 -36.75 -4.44
CA GLU A 264 -4.19 -36.25 -5.81
C GLU A 264 -5.14 -35.06 -5.97
N LYS A 265 -5.90 -34.69 -4.94
CA LYS A 265 -6.81 -33.53 -4.91
C LYS A 265 -6.38 -32.43 -3.94
N ARG A 266 -5.36 -32.65 -3.11
CA ARG A 266 -4.90 -31.66 -2.12
C ARG A 266 -4.48 -30.34 -2.75
N PHE A 267 -3.98 -30.40 -3.98
CA PHE A 267 -3.59 -29.23 -4.77
C PHE A 267 -4.71 -28.20 -4.97
N LEU A 268 -5.99 -28.61 -4.87
CA LEU A 268 -7.15 -27.71 -4.95
C LEU A 268 -7.14 -26.65 -3.83
N TYR A 269 -6.45 -26.93 -2.73
CA TYR A 269 -6.34 -26.06 -1.55
C TYR A 269 -4.90 -25.56 -1.33
N ALA A 270 -4.05 -25.65 -2.35
CA ALA A 270 -2.67 -25.21 -2.25
C ALA A 270 -2.53 -23.69 -2.24
N LEU A 271 -1.62 -23.19 -1.41
CA LEU A 271 -1.25 -21.78 -1.37
C LEU A 271 -0.06 -21.52 -2.28
N PHE A 272 -0.16 -20.49 -3.12
CA PHE A 272 0.90 -20.08 -4.02
C PHE A 272 1.56 -18.80 -3.47
N LEU A 273 2.83 -18.90 -3.12
CA LEU A 273 3.63 -17.83 -2.52
C LEU A 273 4.73 -17.41 -3.48
N ALA A 274 5.06 -16.13 -3.48
CA ALA A 274 6.17 -15.58 -4.24
C ALA A 274 6.99 -14.65 -3.35
N LEU A 275 8.30 -14.86 -3.33
CA LEU A 275 9.27 -14.11 -2.54
C LEU A 275 10.14 -13.29 -3.46
N ASP A 276 10.46 -12.08 -3.01
CA ASP A 276 11.39 -11.19 -3.71
C ASP A 276 11.87 -10.04 -2.81
N ALA A 277 12.97 -9.40 -3.21
CA ALA A 277 13.56 -8.24 -2.57
C ALA A 277 13.59 -7.03 -3.50
N ASN A 278 13.36 -5.85 -2.93
CA ASN A 278 13.35 -4.58 -3.64
C ASN A 278 14.34 -3.58 -3.04
N PHE A 279 15.47 -3.41 -3.72
CA PHE A 279 16.57 -2.51 -3.35
C PHE A 279 16.34 -1.05 -3.75
N ARG A 280 15.28 -0.72 -4.49
CA ARG A 280 14.92 0.69 -4.70
C ARG A 280 14.37 1.33 -3.42
N MET A 281 13.84 0.51 -2.51
CA MET A 281 13.22 0.94 -1.26
C MET A 281 14.22 1.13 -0.11
N GLN A 282 15.40 1.70 -0.40
CA GLN A 282 16.42 2.03 0.60
C GLN A 282 15.92 3.06 1.62
N ARG A 283 16.37 2.94 2.87
CA ARG A 283 16.17 3.93 3.93
C ARG A 283 17.52 4.41 4.45
N LYS A 284 17.71 5.73 4.51
CA LYS A 284 18.89 6.32 5.12
C LYS A 284 18.87 6.18 6.64
N ASP A 285 20.05 6.16 7.22
CA ASP A 285 20.21 6.16 8.68
C ASP A 285 20.11 7.58 9.24
N VAL A 286 18.87 8.10 9.34
CA VAL A 286 18.57 9.49 9.74
C VAL A 286 17.73 9.61 11.03
N SER A 287 17.31 8.49 11.61
CA SER A 287 16.44 8.44 12.80
C SER A 287 16.52 7.06 13.47
N SER A 288 16.04 6.99 14.72
CA SER A 288 15.98 5.78 15.55
C SER A 288 14.55 5.36 15.89
N GLU A 289 14.38 4.13 16.39
CA GLU A 289 13.10 3.64 16.93
C GLU A 289 12.62 4.47 18.14
N ALA A 290 13.55 4.98 18.95
CA ALA A 290 13.22 5.79 20.13
C ALA A 290 12.69 7.19 19.77
N SER A 291 13.22 7.79 18.70
CA SER A 291 12.78 9.11 18.21
C SER A 291 11.54 9.04 17.31
N ASP A 292 11.22 7.85 16.80
CA ASP A 292 10.08 7.60 15.92
C ASP A 292 9.34 6.33 16.40
N PRO A 293 8.52 6.40 17.46
CA PRO A 293 7.85 5.23 18.02
C PRO A 293 6.75 4.70 17.08
N SER A 294 6.47 3.40 17.16
CA SER A 294 5.44 2.74 16.36
C SER A 294 4.02 2.97 16.90
N LEU A 295 3.06 3.19 16.00
CA LEU A 295 1.63 3.24 16.34
C LEU A 295 0.89 1.91 16.10
N GLY A 296 1.53 0.94 15.44
CA GLY A 296 0.86 -0.28 14.99
C GLY A 296 1.83 -1.41 14.66
N ASN A 297 2.86 -1.58 15.49
CA ASN A 297 3.92 -2.56 15.32
C ASN A 297 3.35 -3.97 15.11
N GLY A 298 3.64 -4.60 13.97
CA GLY A 298 3.16 -5.94 13.67
C GLY A 298 1.68 -6.05 13.28
N LEU A 299 0.91 -4.96 13.17
CA LEU A 299 -0.53 -5.05 12.92
C LEU A 299 -0.90 -5.43 11.48
N ALA A 300 0.00 -5.29 10.50
CA ALA A 300 -0.31 -5.48 9.08
C ALA A 300 0.74 -6.33 8.32
N PHE A 301 1.46 -5.76 7.33
CA PHE A 301 2.34 -6.53 6.45
C PHE A 301 3.75 -6.65 7.02
N PHE A 302 4.25 -5.61 7.68
CA PHE A 302 5.42 -5.74 8.54
C PHE A 302 5.04 -6.54 9.79
N GLY A 303 5.85 -7.55 10.12
CA GLY A 303 5.75 -8.26 11.40
C GLY A 303 6.24 -7.42 12.58
N GLU A 304 6.15 -7.96 13.80
CA GLU A 304 6.67 -7.27 14.99
C GLU A 304 8.19 -7.05 14.86
N VAL A 305 8.59 -5.78 14.91
CA VAL A 305 9.94 -5.34 14.53
C VAL A 305 10.98 -5.77 15.55
N ASN A 306 10.67 -5.76 16.85
CA ASN A 306 11.67 -6.08 17.87
C ASN A 306 12.03 -7.57 17.84
N ALA A 307 11.05 -8.45 17.68
CA ALA A 307 11.23 -9.88 17.49
C ALA A 307 12.04 -10.15 16.23
N TYR A 308 11.75 -9.42 15.15
CA TYR A 308 12.52 -9.53 13.92
C TYR A 308 13.98 -9.11 14.11
N MET A 309 14.24 -7.94 14.71
CA MET A 309 15.59 -7.45 14.94
C MET A 309 16.35 -8.35 15.93
N ALA A 310 15.70 -8.84 16.98
CA ALA A 310 16.30 -9.78 17.93
C ALA A 310 16.66 -11.13 17.26
N HIS A 311 15.82 -11.61 16.35
CA HIS A 311 16.13 -12.79 15.55
C HIS A 311 17.37 -12.56 14.66
N LEU A 312 17.43 -11.41 13.99
CA LEU A 312 18.57 -11.04 13.16
C LEU A 312 19.85 -10.93 13.98
N GLU A 313 19.82 -10.24 15.12
CA GLU A 313 20.98 -10.07 16.00
C GLU A 313 21.51 -11.41 16.50
N LYS A 314 20.62 -12.28 16.98
CA LYS A 314 20.97 -13.60 17.52
C LYS A 314 21.62 -14.52 16.49
N HIS A 315 21.25 -14.40 15.22
CA HIS A 315 21.66 -15.31 14.15
C HIS A 315 22.51 -14.63 13.07
N TRP A 316 23.01 -13.42 13.35
CA TRP A 316 23.62 -12.54 12.36
C TRP A 316 24.84 -13.15 11.67
N ASP A 317 25.65 -13.92 12.39
CA ASP A 317 26.91 -14.47 11.88
C ASP A 317 26.75 -15.79 11.12
N GLN A 318 25.52 -16.26 10.91
CA GLN A 318 25.30 -17.49 10.15
C GLN A 318 25.80 -17.36 8.70
N PRO A 319 26.69 -18.27 8.24
CA PRO A 319 27.24 -18.21 6.92
C PRO A 319 26.18 -18.53 5.87
N GLN A 320 26.08 -17.68 4.85
CA GLN A 320 25.28 -17.95 3.67
C GLN A 320 26.16 -18.65 2.62
N PRO A 321 25.78 -19.86 2.15
CA PRO A 321 26.51 -20.53 1.10
C PRO A 321 26.56 -19.69 -0.18
N LYS A 322 27.70 -19.72 -0.88
CA LYS A 322 27.82 -19.10 -2.21
C LYS A 322 26.95 -19.86 -3.20
N SER A 323 26.36 -19.13 -4.16
CA SER A 323 25.56 -19.74 -5.23
C SER A 323 26.41 -20.72 -6.04
N THR A 324 25.90 -21.95 -6.21
CA THR A 324 26.48 -22.93 -7.15
C THR A 324 25.76 -22.91 -8.52
N CYS A 325 24.86 -21.95 -8.73
CA CYS A 325 24.20 -21.67 -10.01
C CYS A 325 25.02 -20.65 -10.81
N VAL A 326 24.37 -19.83 -11.65
CA VAL A 326 24.97 -18.64 -12.26
C VAL A 326 25.29 -17.62 -11.15
N ALA A 327 26.30 -16.79 -11.40
CA ALA A 327 26.71 -15.72 -10.51
C ALA A 327 25.63 -14.63 -10.42
N HIS A 328 24.60 -14.85 -9.60
CA HIS A 328 23.68 -13.79 -9.22
C HIS A 328 24.42 -12.83 -8.28
N ASP A 329 24.61 -11.58 -8.73
CA ASP A 329 25.24 -10.54 -7.92
C ASP A 329 24.50 -10.27 -6.60
N ALA A 330 23.18 -10.51 -6.57
CA ALA A 330 22.33 -10.38 -5.38
C ALA A 330 22.78 -11.30 -4.22
N VAL A 331 23.24 -12.52 -4.53
CA VAL A 331 23.73 -13.49 -3.54
C VAL A 331 25.23 -13.33 -3.29
N ASN A 332 25.98 -13.00 -4.34
CA ASN A 332 27.45 -13.03 -4.30
C ASN A 332 28.09 -11.72 -3.85
N THR A 333 27.34 -10.60 -3.87
CA THR A 333 27.85 -9.29 -3.44
C THR A 333 26.85 -8.46 -2.63
N PRO A 334 26.28 -8.97 -1.52
CA PRO A 334 25.30 -8.24 -0.70
C PRO A 334 25.87 -6.96 -0.03
N ASP A 335 27.20 -6.77 -0.10
CA ASP A 335 27.95 -5.79 0.70
C ASP A 335 28.09 -4.40 0.06
N LYS A 336 27.82 -4.23 -1.24
CA LYS A 336 28.20 -3.00 -1.95
C LYS A 336 27.28 -1.79 -1.72
N GLU A 337 26.05 -1.99 -1.24
CA GLU A 337 25.01 -0.92 -1.24
C GLU A 337 24.56 -0.41 0.16
N ALA A 338 25.15 -0.89 1.25
CA ALA A 338 24.65 -0.60 2.61
C ALA A 338 25.30 0.62 3.31
N ARG A 339 26.24 1.34 2.67
CA ARG A 339 26.93 2.47 3.35
C ARG A 339 26.00 3.68 3.50
N GLY A 340 25.73 4.08 4.75
CA GLY A 340 24.88 5.22 5.09
C GLY A 340 23.37 4.93 5.00
N THR A 341 22.99 3.66 4.85
CA THR A 341 21.60 3.21 4.89
C THR A 341 21.38 2.35 6.11
N ALA A 342 20.24 2.56 6.79
CA ALA A 342 19.80 1.67 7.85
C ALA A 342 19.00 0.48 7.30
N SER A 343 18.53 0.59 6.06
CA SER A 343 17.95 -0.52 5.30
C SER A 343 18.34 -0.40 3.83
N SER A 344 18.90 -1.47 3.26
CA SER A 344 19.27 -1.56 1.84
C SER A 344 18.08 -1.80 0.92
N GLY A 345 16.91 -2.13 1.47
CA GLY A 345 15.71 -2.45 0.70
C GLY A 345 14.65 -3.14 1.57
N ILE A 346 13.57 -3.61 0.94
CA ILE A 346 12.55 -4.44 1.62
C ILE A 346 12.44 -5.78 0.93
N ALA A 347 12.09 -6.82 1.67
CA ALA A 347 11.67 -8.10 1.13
C ALA A 347 10.18 -8.33 1.36
N THR A 348 9.55 -9.18 0.55
CA THR A 348 8.13 -9.50 0.65
C THR A 348 7.84 -10.97 0.40
N VAL A 349 6.73 -11.43 0.99
CA VAL A 349 6.03 -12.64 0.61
C VAL A 349 4.65 -12.24 0.09
N ASP A 350 4.37 -12.56 -1.16
CA ASP A 350 3.11 -12.22 -1.82
C ASP A 350 2.35 -13.49 -2.23
N CYS A 351 1.04 -13.38 -2.41
CA CYS A 351 0.26 -14.35 -3.16
C CYS A 351 0.73 -14.35 -4.63
N ALA A 352 1.28 -15.47 -5.10
CA ALA A 352 1.88 -15.54 -6.43
C ALA A 352 0.86 -15.46 -7.57
N ARG A 353 -0.43 -15.77 -7.32
CA ARG A 353 -1.48 -15.79 -8.35
C ARG A 353 -2.24 -14.48 -8.48
N HIS A 354 -2.38 -13.75 -7.37
CA HIS A 354 -3.25 -12.57 -7.32
C HIS A 354 -2.48 -11.28 -7.00
N ASN A 355 -1.17 -11.38 -6.78
CA ASN A 355 -0.29 -10.24 -6.52
C ASN A 355 -0.82 -9.39 -5.37
N MET A 356 -1.01 -10.04 -4.22
CA MET A 356 -1.44 -9.42 -2.97
C MET A 356 -0.44 -9.78 -1.89
N LYS A 357 -0.04 -8.79 -1.09
CA LYS A 357 0.95 -9.00 -0.03
C LYS A 357 0.37 -9.85 1.10
N ARG A 358 1.20 -10.70 1.70
CA ARG A 358 0.83 -11.50 2.87
C ARG A 358 0.95 -10.68 4.16
N PRO A 359 0.03 -10.85 5.12
CA PRO A 359 0.25 -10.39 6.49
C PRO A 359 1.59 -10.90 7.03
N ARG A 360 2.33 -10.05 7.75
CA ARG A 360 3.65 -10.35 8.35
C ARG A 360 4.71 -10.87 7.35
N GLY A 361 4.47 -10.66 6.05
CA GLY A 361 5.34 -11.12 4.96
C GLY A 361 6.35 -10.08 4.50
N VAL A 362 6.40 -8.89 5.08
CA VAL A 362 7.31 -7.81 4.66
C VAL A 362 8.31 -7.51 5.77
N GLY A 363 9.56 -7.21 5.39
CA GLY A 363 10.53 -6.70 6.35
C GLY A 363 11.69 -5.95 5.71
N ASP A 364 12.39 -5.18 6.54
CA ASP A 364 13.54 -4.38 6.14
C ASP A 364 14.80 -5.26 6.00
N LEU A 365 15.54 -5.04 4.92
CA LEU A 365 16.83 -5.67 4.68
C LEU A 365 17.94 -4.78 5.22
N GLN A 366 18.75 -5.27 6.16
CA GLN A 366 19.87 -4.52 6.74
C GLN A 366 21.07 -4.54 5.80
N LYS A 367 21.25 -5.65 5.06
CA LYS A 367 22.39 -5.83 4.16
C LYS A 367 22.09 -6.88 3.09
N GLY A 368 21.71 -6.42 1.90
CA GLY A 368 21.42 -7.32 0.78
C GLY A 368 20.26 -8.27 1.08
N GLU A 369 20.09 -9.28 0.24
CA GLU A 369 19.06 -10.31 0.40
C GLU A 369 19.63 -11.54 1.10
N ARG A 370 19.76 -11.46 2.43
CA ARG A 370 20.24 -12.61 3.21
C ARG A 370 19.13 -13.63 3.40
N TYR A 371 19.50 -14.91 3.40
CA TYR A 371 18.56 -15.99 3.67
C TYR A 371 17.89 -15.85 5.03
N LEU A 372 18.63 -15.37 6.04
CA LEU A 372 18.09 -15.12 7.38
C LEU A 372 16.89 -14.16 7.36
N ASN A 373 16.97 -13.09 6.55
CA ASN A 373 15.85 -12.18 6.37
C ASN A 373 14.68 -12.94 5.71
N MET A 374 14.90 -13.50 4.51
CA MET A 374 13.86 -14.15 3.70
C MET A 374 13.16 -15.31 4.43
N ASP A 375 13.91 -16.12 5.18
CA ASP A 375 13.37 -17.21 6.00
C ASP A 375 12.38 -16.66 7.04
N TYR A 376 12.72 -15.55 7.70
CA TYR A 376 11.88 -14.98 8.75
C TYR A 376 10.55 -14.51 8.16
N MET A 377 10.58 -13.71 7.09
CA MET A 377 9.34 -13.28 6.44
C MET A 377 8.52 -14.47 5.91
N PHE A 378 9.19 -15.48 5.34
CA PHE A 378 8.53 -16.69 4.86
C PHE A 378 7.77 -17.40 5.98
N PHE A 379 8.44 -17.76 7.07
CA PHE A 379 7.85 -18.52 8.16
C PHE A 379 6.82 -17.71 8.97
N MET A 380 7.08 -16.42 9.25
CA MET A 380 6.11 -15.56 9.92
C MET A 380 4.83 -15.38 9.09
N SER A 381 4.98 -15.25 7.76
CA SER A 381 3.82 -15.20 6.88
C SER A 381 3.01 -16.49 6.89
N LEU A 382 3.55 -17.63 7.34
CA LEU A 382 2.86 -18.93 7.33
C LEU A 382 2.22 -19.33 8.66
N GLU A 383 2.55 -18.64 9.76
CA GLU A 383 2.18 -19.05 11.12
C GLU A 383 0.65 -19.21 11.31
N ASN A 384 -0.14 -18.30 10.73
CA ASN A 384 -1.60 -18.32 10.82
C ASN A 384 -2.29 -19.12 9.70
N SER A 385 -1.56 -19.99 9.00
CA SER A 385 -2.10 -20.82 7.93
C SER A 385 -2.25 -22.27 8.39
N ASP A 386 -3.42 -22.85 8.17
CA ASP A 386 -3.66 -24.26 8.52
C ASP A 386 -3.38 -25.23 7.35
N LEU A 387 -3.07 -24.66 6.18
CA LEU A 387 -2.89 -25.36 4.91
C LEU A 387 -1.69 -26.30 4.93
N GLN A 388 -1.72 -27.27 4.02
CA GLN A 388 -0.74 -28.35 3.93
C GLN A 388 0.08 -28.32 2.63
N GLU A 389 -0.43 -27.71 1.56
CA GLU A 389 0.21 -27.72 0.23
C GLU A 389 0.65 -26.31 -0.16
N PHE A 390 1.93 -26.14 -0.49
CA PHE A 390 2.50 -24.84 -0.81
C PHE A 390 3.37 -24.90 -2.06
N PHE A 391 3.15 -23.96 -2.98
CA PHE A 391 4.04 -23.70 -4.11
C PHE A 391 4.75 -22.37 -3.85
N VAL A 392 6.08 -22.40 -3.78
CA VAL A 392 6.90 -21.25 -3.39
C VAL A 392 7.76 -20.83 -4.56
N SER A 393 7.48 -19.65 -5.09
CA SER A 393 8.25 -19.00 -6.14
C SER A 393 9.31 -18.11 -5.52
N TYR A 394 10.55 -18.23 -5.96
CA TYR A 394 11.61 -17.32 -5.57
C TYR A 394 12.73 -17.35 -6.61
N ASP A 395 13.27 -16.19 -6.99
CA ASP A 395 14.36 -16.05 -7.97
C ASP A 395 15.48 -17.05 -7.75
N ILE A 396 15.93 -17.15 -6.50
CA ILE A 396 17.01 -18.05 -6.11
C ILE A 396 16.49 -19.27 -5.33
N ALA A 397 15.24 -19.67 -5.56
CA ALA A 397 14.64 -20.86 -4.95
C ALA A 397 15.59 -22.06 -5.04
N CYS A 398 16.22 -22.28 -6.20
CA CYS A 398 17.13 -23.41 -6.44
C CYS A 398 18.36 -23.46 -5.52
N GLN A 399 18.72 -22.35 -4.88
CA GLN A 399 19.79 -22.28 -3.88
C GLN A 399 19.22 -22.16 -2.46
N TRP A 400 18.25 -21.26 -2.27
CA TRP A 400 17.70 -20.92 -0.97
C TRP A 400 17.05 -22.13 -0.26
N HIS A 401 16.30 -22.96 -0.99
CA HIS A 401 15.56 -24.09 -0.41
C HIS A 401 16.45 -25.22 0.13
N LYS A 402 17.69 -25.37 -0.36
CA LYS A 402 18.54 -26.55 -0.11
C LYS A 402 18.70 -26.85 1.39
N ASN A 403 18.93 -25.81 2.19
CA ASN A 403 19.17 -25.93 3.63
C ASN A 403 18.02 -25.30 4.44
N ILE A 404 16.84 -25.09 3.85
CA ILE A 404 15.74 -24.38 4.53
C ILE A 404 15.27 -25.14 5.78
N TRP A 405 15.32 -26.48 5.76
CA TRP A 405 14.92 -27.33 6.89
C TRP A 405 15.93 -27.35 8.03
N GLU A 406 17.22 -27.20 7.71
CA GLU A 406 18.28 -26.99 8.71
C GLU A 406 18.12 -25.60 9.35
N ARG A 407 17.85 -24.57 8.53
CA ARG A 407 17.62 -23.21 9.02
C ARG A 407 16.33 -23.08 9.82
N LEU A 408 15.30 -23.88 9.52
CA LEU A 408 14.07 -23.96 10.32
C LEU A 408 14.36 -24.34 11.79
N GLN A 409 15.43 -25.07 12.08
CA GLN A 409 15.75 -25.53 13.44
C GLN A 409 16.09 -24.40 14.43
N ILE A 410 16.32 -23.16 13.94
CA ILE A 410 16.61 -22.01 14.81
C ILE A 410 15.35 -21.28 15.28
N TYR A 411 14.18 -21.64 14.73
CA TYR A 411 12.88 -21.07 15.08
C TYR A 411 12.26 -21.78 16.29
N PRO A 412 11.27 -21.17 16.98
CA PRO A 412 10.49 -21.84 18.01
C PRO A 412 9.91 -23.20 17.55
N ARG A 413 9.78 -24.13 18.50
CA ARG A 413 9.37 -25.53 18.23
C ARG A 413 8.02 -25.61 17.53
N GLU A 414 7.11 -24.70 17.86
CA GLU A 414 5.77 -24.62 17.29
C GLU A 414 5.82 -24.35 15.77
N ILE A 415 6.70 -23.44 15.34
CA ILE A 415 6.93 -23.13 13.92
C ILE A 415 7.61 -24.32 13.23
N GLN A 416 8.53 -25.00 13.90
CA GLN A 416 9.19 -26.19 13.35
C GLN A 416 8.17 -27.31 13.10
N GLU A 417 7.37 -27.66 14.10
CA GLU A 417 6.38 -28.74 14.03
C GLU A 417 5.30 -28.45 12.99
N GLN A 418 4.81 -27.21 12.94
CA GLN A 418 3.82 -26.78 11.95
C GLN A 418 4.36 -26.93 10.53
N ASN A 419 5.60 -26.52 10.28
CA ASN A 419 6.20 -26.58 8.94
C ASN A 419 6.70 -27.98 8.56
N GLY A 420 7.08 -28.82 9.54
CA GLY A 420 7.51 -30.20 9.30
C GLY A 420 6.39 -31.12 8.78
N GLN A 421 5.12 -30.72 8.93
CA GLN A 421 3.96 -31.47 8.43
C GLN A 421 3.47 -31.01 7.05
N ARG A 422 4.00 -29.89 6.54
CA ARG A 422 3.56 -29.26 5.30
C ARG A 422 4.38 -29.75 4.11
N PHE A 423 3.74 -29.78 2.94
CA PHE A 423 4.37 -30.09 1.66
C PHE A 423 4.69 -28.80 0.90
N PHE A 424 5.94 -28.67 0.46
CA PHE A 424 6.44 -27.50 -0.25
C PHE A 424 7.07 -27.90 -1.58
N VAL A 425 6.70 -27.18 -2.63
CA VAL A 425 7.34 -27.24 -3.94
C VAL A 425 7.97 -25.88 -4.22
N PHE A 426 9.30 -25.87 -4.37
CA PHE A 426 10.06 -24.65 -4.64
C PHE A 426 10.32 -24.51 -6.14
N LEU A 427 10.04 -23.33 -6.68
CA LEU A 427 10.10 -23.04 -8.10
C LEU A 427 10.76 -21.68 -8.33
N VAL A 428 11.32 -21.48 -9.52
CA VAL A 428 11.86 -20.19 -9.94
C VAL A 428 10.85 -19.52 -10.88
N PRO A 429 10.57 -18.21 -10.72
CA PRO A 429 9.66 -17.48 -11.59
C PRO A 429 10.01 -17.63 -13.08
N LYS A 430 9.00 -17.70 -13.95
CA LYS A 430 9.17 -18.05 -15.39
C LYS A 430 10.11 -17.11 -16.16
N PHE A 431 10.13 -15.82 -15.84
CA PHE A 431 10.98 -14.82 -16.46
C PHE A 431 12.43 -14.93 -15.99
N HIS A 432 12.64 -15.27 -14.72
CA HIS A 432 13.97 -15.40 -14.12
C HIS A 432 14.63 -16.73 -14.46
N LEU A 433 13.84 -17.82 -14.56
CA LEU A 433 14.32 -19.20 -14.77
C LEU A 433 15.33 -19.37 -15.94
N PRO A 434 15.15 -18.76 -17.12
CA PRO A 434 16.11 -18.88 -18.23
C PRO A 434 17.53 -18.38 -17.92
N ALA A 435 17.69 -17.52 -16.90
CA ALA A 435 19.00 -17.04 -16.48
C ALA A 435 19.76 -18.06 -15.59
N HIS A 436 19.11 -19.15 -15.19
CA HIS A 436 19.73 -20.19 -14.39
C HIS A 436 20.40 -21.26 -15.26
N ILE A 437 21.22 -22.12 -14.63
CA ILE A 437 21.82 -23.29 -15.29
C ILE A 437 20.74 -24.27 -15.79
N GLU A 438 21.10 -25.14 -16.73
CA GLU A 438 20.16 -26.06 -17.38
C GLU A 438 19.40 -26.95 -16.39
N SER A 439 20.07 -27.48 -15.35
CA SER A 439 19.41 -28.30 -14.33
C SER A 439 18.31 -27.54 -13.57
N CYS A 440 18.46 -26.23 -13.39
CA CYS A 440 17.42 -25.40 -12.76
C CYS A 440 16.21 -25.23 -13.68
N ASN A 441 16.45 -25.00 -14.98
CA ASN A 441 15.41 -24.84 -16.00
C ASN A 441 14.46 -26.05 -16.09
N ILE A 442 14.91 -27.21 -15.61
CA ILE A 442 14.12 -28.43 -15.58
C ILE A 442 13.47 -28.61 -14.20
N ASN A 443 14.27 -28.60 -13.13
CA ASN A 443 13.81 -29.01 -11.79
C ASN A 443 13.02 -27.93 -11.02
N PHE A 444 13.11 -26.65 -11.41
CA PHE A 444 12.42 -25.54 -10.74
C PHE A 444 11.38 -24.87 -11.65
N SER A 445 10.98 -25.55 -12.72
CA SER A 445 10.08 -25.00 -13.74
C SER A 445 8.62 -25.15 -13.37
N PHE A 446 7.88 -24.03 -13.36
CA PHE A 446 6.42 -24.06 -13.30
C PHE A 446 5.81 -24.87 -14.46
N LEU A 447 6.41 -24.86 -15.65
CA LEU A 447 5.84 -25.54 -16.82
C LEU A 447 5.89 -27.07 -16.71
N LEU A 448 6.86 -27.60 -15.95
CA LEU A 448 7.06 -29.04 -15.78
C LEU A 448 6.51 -29.55 -14.45
N THR A 449 5.94 -28.67 -13.62
CA THR A 449 5.42 -29.02 -12.29
C THR A 449 3.92 -29.27 -12.35
N ARG A 450 3.46 -30.37 -11.75
CA ARG A 450 2.04 -30.67 -11.66
C ARG A 450 1.27 -29.65 -10.82
N TYR A 451 0.00 -29.51 -11.15
CA TYR A 451 -0.99 -28.79 -10.35
C TYR A 451 -0.79 -27.27 -10.19
N VAL A 452 0.23 -26.69 -10.83
CA VAL A 452 0.47 -25.23 -10.79
C VAL A 452 -0.33 -24.44 -11.83
N GLY A 453 -0.83 -25.11 -12.86
CA GLY A 453 -1.57 -24.47 -13.96
C GLY A 453 -0.69 -23.49 -14.75
N GLN A 454 -1.24 -22.34 -15.13
CA GLN A 454 -0.50 -21.29 -15.86
C GLN A 454 0.21 -20.27 -14.97
N THR A 455 0.37 -20.56 -13.67
CA THR A 455 1.06 -19.67 -12.72
C THR A 455 2.47 -19.32 -13.21
N ASP A 456 2.86 -18.05 -13.12
CA ASP A 456 4.18 -17.57 -13.54
C ASP A 456 5.17 -17.31 -12.40
N GLY A 457 4.68 -17.02 -11.19
CA GLY A 457 5.53 -16.75 -10.03
C GLY A 457 6.04 -15.31 -9.91
N GLU A 458 5.68 -14.41 -10.83
CA GLU A 458 6.23 -13.05 -11.01
C GLU A 458 5.46 -11.95 -10.26
N SER A 459 4.71 -12.32 -9.22
CA SER A 459 3.80 -11.38 -8.56
C SER A 459 4.51 -10.19 -7.87
N PRO A 460 5.58 -10.41 -7.07
CA PRO A 460 6.26 -9.32 -6.36
C PRO A 460 6.77 -8.22 -7.30
N GLU A 461 7.41 -8.59 -8.42
CA GLU A 461 7.96 -7.65 -9.40
C GLU A 461 6.91 -6.69 -9.98
N ARG A 462 5.72 -7.22 -10.30
CA ARG A 462 4.59 -6.40 -10.73
C ARG A 462 4.13 -5.44 -9.62
N GLY A 463 4.13 -5.90 -8.35
CA GLY A 463 3.82 -5.07 -7.18
C GLY A 463 4.84 -3.96 -6.96
N TRP A 464 6.12 -4.24 -7.21
CA TRP A 464 7.21 -3.26 -7.09
C TRP A 464 7.06 -2.08 -8.03
N SER A 465 6.60 -2.30 -9.26
CA SER A 465 6.32 -1.21 -10.20
C SER A 465 5.38 -0.13 -9.63
N ASN A 466 4.45 -0.50 -8.74
CA ASN A 466 3.56 0.44 -8.07
C ASN A 466 4.25 1.18 -6.92
N ILE A 467 4.95 0.44 -6.04
CA ILE A 467 5.51 1.00 -4.80
C ILE A 467 6.79 1.82 -5.03
N ASN A 468 7.55 1.52 -6.08
CA ASN A 468 8.83 2.14 -6.39
C ASN A 468 8.78 3.67 -6.53
N ARG A 469 7.60 4.22 -6.86
CA ARG A 469 7.38 5.67 -6.94
C ARG A 469 7.53 6.38 -5.59
N MET A 470 7.47 5.65 -4.49
CA MET A 470 7.61 6.17 -3.13
C MET A 470 9.00 5.97 -2.55
N ALA A 471 9.92 5.37 -3.30
CA ALA A 471 11.29 5.15 -2.85
C ALA A 471 11.94 6.45 -2.35
N THR A 472 11.77 7.55 -3.08
CA THR A 472 12.35 8.84 -2.72
C THR A 472 11.75 9.44 -1.44
N SER A 473 10.41 9.37 -1.28
CA SER A 473 9.74 9.92 -0.10
C SER A 473 9.98 9.09 1.15
N THR A 474 10.01 7.76 1.02
CA THR A 474 10.24 6.85 2.15
C THR A 474 11.70 6.79 2.58
N ARG A 475 12.65 7.10 1.69
CA ARG A 475 14.10 7.03 1.98
C ARG A 475 14.55 7.92 3.15
N GLU A 476 13.91 9.07 3.33
CA GLU A 476 14.23 10.05 4.37
C GLU A 476 13.33 9.90 5.62
N MET A 477 12.38 8.97 5.63
CA MET A 477 11.47 8.77 6.77
C MET A 477 12.17 8.06 7.94
N GLY A 478 11.67 8.34 9.15
CA GLY A 478 11.96 7.51 10.32
C GLY A 478 11.52 6.06 10.13
N PRO A 479 12.08 5.12 10.91
CA PRO A 479 11.85 3.69 10.72
C PRO A 479 10.38 3.28 10.83
N ASN A 480 9.65 3.75 11.86
CA ASN A 480 8.25 3.38 12.07
C ASN A 480 7.31 4.14 11.14
N LEU A 481 7.55 5.44 10.95
CA LEU A 481 6.79 6.21 9.95
C LEU A 481 6.89 5.57 8.56
N ARG A 482 8.06 5.07 8.14
CA ARG A 482 8.21 4.37 6.86
C ARG A 482 7.40 3.09 6.81
N ARG A 483 7.45 2.24 7.85
CA ARG A 483 6.71 0.97 7.87
C ARG A 483 5.19 1.21 7.88
N GLU A 484 4.70 2.10 8.72
CA GLU A 484 3.29 2.53 8.75
C GLU A 484 2.84 3.10 7.40
N PHE A 485 3.69 3.90 6.76
CA PHE A 485 3.43 4.45 5.43
C PHE A 485 3.33 3.35 4.39
N LEU A 486 4.24 2.36 4.41
CA LEU A 486 4.23 1.26 3.45
C LEU A 486 3.07 0.29 3.69
N ASP A 487 2.75 -0.03 4.94
CA ASP A 487 1.59 -0.87 5.30
C ASP A 487 0.28 -0.30 4.73
N ASP A 488 0.08 1.01 4.84
CA ASP A 488 -1.10 1.70 4.29
C ASP A 488 -1.18 1.55 2.76
N HIS A 489 -0.04 1.69 2.06
CA HIS A 489 0.02 1.52 0.61
C HIS A 489 -0.15 0.07 0.15
N PHE A 490 0.35 -0.89 0.91
CA PHE A 490 0.14 -2.30 0.65
C PHE A 490 -1.31 -2.71 0.88
N ASN A 491 -1.97 -2.12 1.88
CA ASN A 491 -3.41 -2.31 2.08
C ASN A 491 -4.23 -1.69 0.96
N ASP A 492 -3.90 -0.49 0.48
CA ASP A 492 -4.54 0.10 -0.71
C ASP A 492 -4.34 -0.78 -1.96
N TRP A 493 -3.13 -1.31 -2.17
CA TRP A 493 -2.85 -2.24 -3.25
C TRP A 493 -3.72 -3.49 -3.17
N ASN A 494 -3.73 -4.15 -2.01
CA ASN A 494 -4.55 -5.33 -1.76
C ASN A 494 -6.05 -5.02 -1.93
N TRP A 495 -6.52 -3.88 -1.44
CA TRP A 495 -7.90 -3.43 -1.60
C TRP A 495 -8.28 -3.22 -3.08
N LYS A 496 -7.43 -2.56 -3.87
CA LYS A 496 -7.63 -2.39 -5.32
C LYS A 496 -7.65 -3.72 -6.05
N LYS A 497 -6.82 -4.69 -5.64
CA LYS A 497 -6.87 -6.06 -6.16
C LYS A 497 -8.22 -6.71 -5.84
N ILE A 498 -8.69 -6.61 -4.61
CA ILE A 498 -10.02 -7.13 -4.20
C ILE A 498 -11.14 -6.50 -5.02
N LEU A 499 -11.15 -5.17 -5.19
CA LEU A 499 -12.15 -4.48 -6.00
C LEU A 499 -12.06 -4.80 -7.50
N GLY A 500 -10.86 -5.15 -7.98
CA GLY A 500 -10.62 -5.58 -9.35
C GLY A 500 -11.07 -7.03 -9.59
N MET A 501 -10.93 -7.91 -8.58
CA MET A 501 -11.50 -9.25 -8.61
C MET A 501 -13.01 -9.12 -8.75
N GLY A 502 -13.56 -9.54 -9.89
CA GLY A 502 -14.99 -9.41 -10.15
C GLY A 502 -15.35 -8.47 -11.30
N LYS A 503 -14.50 -7.51 -11.66
CA LYS A 503 -14.75 -6.66 -12.83
C LYS A 503 -14.44 -7.44 -14.10
N CYS A 504 -15.45 -8.06 -14.69
CA CYS A 504 -15.36 -8.55 -16.06
C CYS A 504 -15.30 -7.35 -17.00
N ASP A 505 -14.26 -7.26 -17.84
CA ASP A 505 -14.15 -6.31 -18.97
C ASP A 505 -15.21 -6.54 -20.08
N SER A 506 -16.29 -7.25 -19.76
CA SER A 506 -17.39 -7.51 -20.68
C SER A 506 -18.29 -6.28 -20.81
N GLY A 507 -17.78 -5.11 -21.22
CA GLY A 507 -18.54 -3.97 -21.79
C GLY A 507 -19.79 -3.41 -21.07
N PHE A 508 -20.23 -3.98 -19.96
CA PHE A 508 -21.47 -3.68 -19.27
C PHE A 508 -21.14 -2.72 -18.13
N ARG A 509 -21.35 -1.43 -18.39
CA ARG A 509 -21.08 -0.31 -17.46
C ARG A 509 -22.00 -0.28 -16.23
N ASP A 510 -22.99 -1.17 -16.12
CA ASP A 510 -24.12 -0.98 -15.19
C ASP A 510 -24.36 -2.15 -14.21
N VAL A 511 -23.32 -2.80 -13.69
CA VAL A 511 -23.50 -3.76 -12.57
C VAL A 511 -23.15 -3.09 -11.24
N PRO A 512 -24.10 -2.95 -10.29
CA PRO A 512 -23.82 -2.38 -8.98
C PRO A 512 -22.79 -3.21 -8.20
N PRO A 513 -21.94 -2.57 -7.38
CA PRO A 513 -20.83 -3.21 -6.66
C PRO A 513 -21.33 -3.96 -5.42
N ASN A 514 -22.04 -5.07 -5.60
CA ASN A 514 -22.43 -5.95 -4.49
C ASN A 514 -21.87 -7.37 -4.72
N SER A 515 -21.63 -8.11 -3.65
CA SER A 515 -20.93 -9.41 -3.53
C SER A 515 -21.24 -10.53 -4.55
N ARG A 516 -22.24 -10.38 -5.41
CA ARG A 516 -22.52 -11.28 -6.55
C ARG A 516 -21.48 -11.19 -7.67
N VAL A 517 -20.63 -10.18 -7.66
CA VAL A 517 -19.67 -9.87 -8.73
C VAL A 517 -18.49 -10.87 -8.76
N LEU A 518 -17.98 -11.34 -7.60
CA LEU A 518 -16.91 -12.35 -7.57
C LEU A 518 -17.39 -13.70 -8.10
N GLY A 519 -18.56 -14.16 -7.65
CA GLY A 519 -19.16 -15.43 -8.09
C GLY A 519 -19.44 -15.43 -9.59
N LYS A 520 -19.97 -14.32 -10.13
CA LYS A 520 -20.15 -14.16 -11.57
C LYS A 520 -18.82 -14.16 -12.31
N PHE A 521 -17.79 -13.46 -11.83
CA PHE A 521 -16.47 -13.48 -12.46
C PHE A 521 -15.87 -14.88 -12.54
N PHE A 522 -15.90 -15.64 -11.44
CA PHE A 522 -15.40 -17.02 -11.47
C PHE A 522 -16.23 -17.89 -12.42
N LEU A 523 -17.56 -17.73 -12.44
CA LEU A 523 -18.42 -18.43 -13.38
C LEU A 523 -18.10 -18.07 -14.84
N ASP A 524 -17.93 -16.78 -15.15
CA ASP A 524 -17.57 -16.27 -16.48
C ASP A 524 -16.18 -16.79 -16.92
N LYS A 525 -15.21 -16.84 -16.00
CA LYS A 525 -13.90 -17.43 -16.27
C LYS A 525 -14.00 -18.94 -16.48
N ILE A 526 -14.81 -19.66 -15.70
CA ILE A 526 -15.03 -21.10 -15.89
C ILE A 526 -15.70 -21.37 -17.24
N THR A 527 -16.74 -20.61 -17.61
CA THR A 527 -17.43 -20.79 -18.90
C THR A 527 -16.54 -20.47 -20.11
N HIS A 528 -15.54 -19.59 -19.94
CA HIS A 528 -14.53 -19.31 -20.96
C HIS A 528 -13.42 -20.38 -21.01
N TYR A 529 -12.83 -20.75 -19.87
CA TYR A 529 -11.66 -21.63 -19.83
C TYR A 529 -11.99 -23.12 -19.93
N VAL A 530 -13.19 -23.57 -19.55
CA VAL A 530 -13.57 -24.98 -19.70
C VAL A 530 -13.57 -25.42 -21.18
N PRO A 531 -14.18 -24.67 -22.13
CA PRO A 531 -14.04 -24.95 -23.55
C PRO A 531 -12.60 -24.98 -24.05
N GLU A 532 -11.75 -24.03 -23.63
CA GLU A 532 -10.33 -24.01 -24.00
C GLU A 532 -9.59 -25.25 -23.48
N MET A 533 -9.84 -25.64 -22.22
CA MET A 533 -9.29 -26.86 -21.64
C MET A 533 -9.73 -28.11 -22.42
N VAL A 534 -11.01 -28.19 -22.81
CA VAL A 534 -11.53 -29.30 -23.63
C VAL A 534 -10.87 -29.32 -25.01
N SER A 535 -10.69 -28.16 -25.65
CA SER A 535 -9.99 -28.05 -26.93
C SER A 535 -8.53 -28.48 -26.81
N SER A 536 -7.80 -27.92 -25.85
CA SER A 536 -6.40 -28.27 -25.60
C SER A 536 -6.23 -29.77 -25.33
N ARG A 537 -7.14 -30.37 -24.56
CA ARG A 537 -7.13 -31.82 -24.32
C ARG A 537 -7.40 -32.62 -25.59
N ARG A 538 -8.29 -32.15 -26.48
CA ARG A 538 -8.52 -32.78 -27.78
C ARG A 538 -7.28 -32.71 -28.65
N ASP A 539 -6.64 -31.55 -28.74
CA ASP A 539 -5.42 -31.35 -29.53
C ASP A 539 -4.29 -32.25 -29.04
N THR A 540 -4.12 -32.37 -27.71
CA THR A 540 -3.17 -33.35 -27.13
C THR A 540 -3.53 -34.77 -27.56
N LEU A 541 -4.79 -35.21 -27.41
CA LEU A 541 -5.19 -36.56 -27.80
C LEU A 541 -4.98 -36.84 -29.30
N ASP A 542 -5.22 -35.86 -30.16
CA ASP A 542 -4.99 -35.98 -31.61
C ASP A 542 -3.49 -36.07 -31.93
N GLN A 543 -2.64 -35.32 -31.24
CA GLN A 543 -1.18 -35.47 -31.34
C GLN A 543 -0.74 -36.87 -30.88
N GLU A 544 -1.23 -37.34 -29.73
CA GLU A 544 -0.88 -38.65 -29.19
C GLU A 544 -1.28 -39.81 -30.12
N ARG A 545 -2.35 -39.65 -30.92
CA ARG A 545 -2.74 -40.64 -31.94
C ARG A 545 -1.72 -40.81 -33.06
N THR A 546 -0.89 -39.79 -33.30
CA THR A 546 0.16 -39.86 -34.34
C THR A 546 1.43 -40.56 -33.86
N LEU A 547 1.54 -40.82 -32.55
CA LEU A 547 2.72 -41.43 -31.93
C LEU A 547 2.54 -42.94 -31.70
N PRO A 548 3.61 -43.76 -31.75
CA PRO A 548 3.54 -45.18 -31.42
C PRO A 548 3.07 -45.40 -29.98
N ARG A 549 2.03 -46.24 -29.80
CA ARG A 549 1.42 -46.51 -28.48
C ARG A 549 2.41 -47.02 -27.43
N ALA A 550 3.37 -47.86 -27.84
CA ALA A 550 4.38 -48.42 -26.95
C ALA A 550 5.29 -47.32 -26.39
N THR A 551 5.84 -46.47 -27.27
CA THR A 551 6.68 -45.33 -26.90
C THR A 551 5.94 -44.34 -26.00
N LEU A 552 4.67 -44.07 -26.31
CA LEU A 552 3.85 -43.16 -25.51
C LEU A 552 3.55 -43.71 -24.11
N GLY A 553 3.33 -45.02 -24.00
CA GLY A 553 3.13 -45.72 -22.72
C GLY A 553 4.38 -45.67 -21.85
N GLU A 554 5.55 -45.94 -22.44
CA GLU A 554 6.85 -45.86 -21.76
C GLU A 554 7.14 -44.44 -21.26
N TRP A 555 6.97 -43.44 -22.13
CA TRP A 555 7.16 -42.03 -21.77
C TRP A 555 6.21 -41.56 -20.65
N ARG A 556 4.94 -41.98 -20.69
CA ARG A 556 4.01 -41.66 -19.60
C ARG A 556 4.41 -42.29 -18.29
N ALA A 557 4.91 -43.54 -18.32
CA ALA A 557 5.37 -44.21 -17.11
C ALA A 557 6.58 -43.49 -16.50
N THR A 558 7.52 -43.00 -17.31
CA THR A 558 8.66 -42.21 -16.82
C THR A 558 8.22 -40.85 -16.26
N CYS A 559 7.28 -40.16 -16.92
CA CYS A 559 6.67 -38.94 -16.36
C CYS A 559 5.98 -39.18 -15.02
N VAL A 560 5.12 -40.19 -14.92
CA VAL A 560 4.40 -40.49 -13.66
C VAL A 560 5.36 -40.88 -12.55
N ALA A 561 6.41 -41.67 -12.86
CA ALA A 561 7.42 -42.05 -11.88
C ALA A 561 8.17 -40.82 -11.33
N TRP A 562 8.64 -39.94 -12.22
CA TRP A 562 9.32 -38.70 -11.83
C TRP A 562 8.41 -37.72 -11.08
N GLU A 563 7.17 -37.54 -11.54
CA GLU A 563 6.19 -36.67 -10.90
C GLU A 563 5.79 -37.14 -9.50
N SER A 564 5.85 -38.45 -9.25
CA SER A 564 5.53 -39.05 -7.95
C SER A 564 6.72 -39.07 -7.00
N ASP A 565 7.93 -39.21 -7.54
CA ASP A 565 9.19 -39.20 -6.80
C ASP A 565 10.27 -38.49 -7.61
N TRP A 566 10.67 -37.31 -7.15
CA TRP A 566 11.68 -36.48 -7.82
C TRP A 566 13.09 -37.07 -7.75
N ALA A 567 13.31 -38.15 -7.00
CA ALA A 567 14.55 -38.93 -7.05
C ALA A 567 14.63 -39.83 -8.30
N MET A 568 13.51 -40.09 -8.97
CA MET A 568 13.49 -40.87 -10.22
C MET A 568 14.10 -40.09 -11.39
N PRO A 569 14.58 -40.76 -12.45
CA PRO A 569 15.14 -40.07 -13.62
C PRO A 569 14.16 -39.07 -14.24
N ASN A 570 14.60 -37.82 -14.40
CA ASN A 570 13.77 -36.77 -14.98
C ASN A 570 13.61 -37.00 -16.49
N PRO A 571 12.39 -37.23 -17.01
CA PRO A 571 12.18 -37.51 -18.42
C PRO A 571 12.47 -36.29 -19.31
N PHE A 572 12.39 -35.07 -18.76
CA PHE A 572 12.62 -33.82 -19.48
C PHE A 572 14.10 -33.44 -19.59
N GLU A 573 14.98 -34.17 -18.90
CA GLU A 573 16.41 -33.95 -19.00
C GLU A 573 16.92 -34.35 -20.39
N ARG A 574 17.61 -33.42 -21.05
CA ARG A 574 18.17 -33.66 -22.37
C ARG A 574 19.38 -34.57 -22.27
N LYS A 575 19.20 -35.84 -22.62
CA LYS A 575 20.29 -36.78 -22.88
C LYS A 575 20.88 -36.50 -24.26
N ARG A 576 21.67 -35.43 -24.40
CA ARG A 576 22.51 -35.21 -25.58
C ARG A 576 23.95 -35.47 -25.20
N ASP A 577 24.68 -36.16 -26.06
CA ASP A 577 26.14 -36.18 -25.97
C ASP A 577 26.63 -34.73 -26.09
N GLN A 578 27.43 -34.27 -25.13
CA GLN A 578 28.06 -32.96 -25.21
C GLN A 578 29.04 -32.97 -26.37
N ILE A 579 28.59 -32.50 -27.53
CA ILE A 579 29.45 -32.25 -28.68
C ILE A 579 30.30 -31.02 -28.31
N THR A 580 31.52 -31.26 -27.88
CA THR A 580 32.47 -30.20 -27.56
C THR A 580 33.18 -29.75 -28.83
N LEU A 581 33.61 -28.49 -28.89
CA LEU A 581 34.45 -28.02 -30.00
C LEU A 581 35.70 -28.90 -30.19
N ALA A 582 36.21 -29.46 -29.09
CA ALA A 582 37.33 -30.40 -29.11
C ALA A 582 36.96 -31.75 -29.74
N SER A 583 35.78 -32.32 -29.42
CA SER A 583 35.33 -33.58 -30.04
C SER A 583 35.05 -33.40 -31.52
N VAL A 584 34.41 -32.29 -31.94
CA VAL A 584 34.21 -31.99 -33.36
C VAL A 584 35.54 -31.81 -34.10
N ARG A 585 36.51 -31.11 -33.49
CA ARG A 585 37.85 -30.96 -34.09
C ARG A 585 38.58 -32.30 -34.18
N PHE A 586 38.42 -33.17 -33.21
CA PHE A 586 39.00 -34.51 -33.23
C PHE A 586 38.37 -35.37 -34.33
N ASP A 587 37.05 -35.36 -34.46
CA ASP A 587 36.32 -36.11 -35.48
C ASP A 587 36.67 -35.62 -36.89
N LEU A 588 36.71 -34.30 -37.12
CA LEU A 588 37.16 -33.72 -38.39
C LEU A 588 38.62 -34.06 -38.72
N ALA A 589 39.50 -34.14 -37.71
CA ALA A 589 40.90 -34.54 -37.90
C ALA A 589 41.02 -36.04 -38.21
N GLN A 590 40.13 -36.88 -37.69
CA GLN A 590 40.06 -38.31 -38.05
C GLN A 590 39.52 -38.51 -39.47
N GLU A 591 38.46 -37.80 -39.85
CA GLU A 591 37.91 -37.82 -41.21
C GLU A 591 38.93 -37.33 -42.25
N GLY A 592 39.69 -36.28 -41.92
CA GLY A 592 40.78 -35.80 -42.77
C GLY A 592 41.90 -36.83 -42.97
N LYS A 593 42.17 -37.68 -41.98
CA LYS A 593 43.13 -38.80 -42.08
C LYS A 593 42.58 -40.01 -42.82
N ALA A 594 41.27 -40.24 -42.76
CA ALA A 594 40.60 -41.32 -43.49
C ALA A 594 40.46 -41.00 -44.99
N ASN A 595 40.23 -39.74 -45.35
CA ASN A 595 40.13 -39.27 -46.74
C ASN A 595 41.49 -39.05 -47.44
N SER A 596 42.60 -39.21 -46.72
CA SER A 596 43.98 -39.09 -47.24
C SER A 596 44.71 -40.43 -47.36
N ARG A 597 43.99 -41.55 -47.16
CA ARG A 597 44.37 -42.89 -47.60
C ARG A 597 43.52 -43.28 -48.80
#